data_AF-A0A7T0G2N8-F1
#
_entry.id   AF-A0A7T0G2N8-F1
#
_cell.length_a   1.000
_cell.length_b   1.000
_cell.length_c   1.000
_cell.angle_alpha   90.00
_cell.angle_beta   90.00
_cell.angle_gamma   90.00
#
_symmetry.space_group_name_H-M   'P 1'
#
loop_
_entity.id
_entity.type
_entity.pdbx_description
1 polymer ?
#
loop_
_entity_poly.entity_id
_entity_poly.type
_entity_poly.pdbx_seq_one_letter_code
_entity_poly.pdbx_strand_id
1 'polypeptide(L)'
;MCEANTSGERWTNERGFTLIGLMVGSGLSLVLIAMLVTVFQSQKESFILQNELNKMQANGRAAVNYITRGVQNSGFNVVRGTRFLAASDHYLTSVFDEDNDGVIEADEVFTYALSNSTGASTETFTISPFFDMDSDGAISSAETRDYSIGLTLGTPDFNLYMIKPNVGDSGSERSKLAEHIDNLIIRYYDKNDDPLPSGVTVDADGRPVPPYTLASSDMNDIRRLEIEVLVKSPNQDPRDEYLDSGAYTTGSAATVGGTTTYSDRHHRLTFESNASPRNLVMAPYGIMSIAASPNPVECPDDTTTVTATLLDSEGAAVGSGLTVNFNASDGTVGASSSTTNGSGEASTTLSYDWAAPNASITLSANSLITVGGSDFPVFNAIPVSFESGDGILTDNFDDGDSAGWTELGSVNWNVASQKYKTASNGSGQSLNGCASWQDYVAQVDLMRNGSLGLNEYAGLVLRYQDTTHQYQARILCLACAGNPAGHVYVLQLILLDTTESIMSMLGFTGTVLDQAVVVVTSGDYYTIKASVEGDALKAKIWLATDPEPASWDLEVTDSTYTEGKVGLMTTKNVMNFDNVSVNPITP
;
A
#
# COMPACT_ATOMS: atom_id res chain seq x y z
N MET A 1 -55.14 32.11 -95.39
CA MET A 1 -54.94 33.48 -95.90
C MET A 1 -53.76 34.08 -95.19
N CYS A 2 -52.96 34.83 -95.93
CA CYS A 2 -51.79 35.59 -95.51
C CYS A 2 -52.10 36.68 -94.46
N GLU A 3 -51.01 37.10 -93.79
CA GLU A 3 -50.75 38.40 -93.13
C GLU A 3 -51.56 38.75 -91.86
N ALA A 4 -51.02 39.45 -90.86
CA ALA A 4 -49.67 39.79 -90.43
C ALA A 4 -49.86 40.51 -89.08
N ASN A 5 -49.12 40.15 -88.02
CA ASN A 5 -48.40 41.13 -87.20
C ASN A 5 -47.51 40.41 -86.17
N THR A 6 -46.20 40.50 -86.38
CA THR A 6 -45.16 40.15 -85.42
C THR A 6 -44.78 41.42 -84.64
N SER A 7 -44.84 41.39 -83.32
CA SER A 7 -44.16 42.39 -82.47
C SER A 7 -43.44 41.67 -81.33
N GLY A 8 -42.20 41.25 -81.59
CA GLY A 8 -41.23 40.89 -80.57
C GLY A 8 -40.11 41.92 -80.59
N GLU A 9 -40.07 42.80 -79.60
CA GLU A 9 -38.97 43.75 -79.42
C GLU A 9 -37.69 42.99 -79.04
N ARG A 10 -36.71 43.02 -79.94
CA ARG A 10 -35.35 42.49 -79.75
C ARG A 10 -34.43 43.64 -79.34
N TRP A 11 -33.94 43.61 -78.10
CA TRP A 11 -32.83 44.46 -77.67
C TRP A 11 -31.51 43.85 -78.15
N THR A 12 -30.93 44.36 -79.23
CA THR A 12 -29.53 44.08 -79.60
C THR A 12 -28.82 45.40 -79.88
N ASN A 13 -28.16 45.95 -78.86
CA ASN A 13 -27.27 47.09 -79.00
C ASN A 13 -25.84 46.59 -78.71
N GLU A 14 -25.30 45.78 -79.61
CA GLU A 14 -23.92 45.29 -79.53
C GLU A 14 -22.98 46.34 -80.12
N ARG A 15 -22.50 47.26 -79.27
CA ARG A 15 -21.31 48.05 -79.58
C ARG A 15 -20.09 47.15 -79.36
N GLY A 16 -19.46 46.70 -80.45
CA GLY A 16 -18.22 45.92 -80.38
C GLY A 16 -17.07 46.69 -79.71
N PHE A 17 -16.18 45.95 -79.05
CA PHE A 17 -15.01 46.51 -78.35
C PHE A 17 -14.00 47.13 -79.33
N THR A 18 -13.39 48.27 -78.95
CA THR A 18 -12.29 48.87 -79.72
C THR A 18 -10.97 48.17 -79.38
N LEU A 19 -10.03 48.10 -80.35
CA LEU A 19 -8.70 47.50 -80.15
C LEU A 19 -7.95 48.11 -78.95
N ILE A 20 -8.07 49.43 -78.76
CA ILE A 20 -7.49 50.16 -77.63
C ILE A 20 -8.12 49.71 -76.30
N GLY A 21 -9.44 49.53 -76.25
CA GLY A 21 -10.14 49.02 -75.07
C GLY A 21 -9.69 47.61 -74.67
N LEU A 22 -9.41 46.74 -75.65
CA LEU A 22 -8.87 45.40 -75.40
C LEU A 22 -7.41 45.45 -74.90
N MET A 23 -6.58 46.37 -75.42
CA MET A 23 -5.19 46.55 -74.94
C MET A 23 -5.12 47.13 -73.52
N VAL A 24 -5.97 48.10 -73.19
CA VAL A 24 -6.05 48.65 -71.83
C VAL A 24 -6.61 47.62 -70.85
N GLY A 25 -7.65 46.87 -71.25
CA GLY A 25 -8.24 45.81 -70.44
C GLY A 25 -7.26 44.66 -70.13
N SER A 26 -6.45 44.22 -71.10
CA SER A 26 -5.43 43.20 -70.88
C SER A 26 -4.28 43.71 -70.00
N GLY A 27 -3.86 44.98 -70.18
CA GLY A 27 -2.86 45.61 -69.31
C GLY A 27 -3.30 45.70 -67.85
N LEU A 28 -4.54 46.12 -67.59
CA LEU A 28 -5.10 46.16 -66.23
C LEU A 28 -5.25 44.76 -65.63
N SER A 29 -5.63 43.75 -66.43
CA SER A 29 -5.72 42.37 -65.97
C SER A 29 -4.37 41.83 -65.51
N LEU A 30 -3.29 42.10 -66.26
CA LEU A 30 -1.93 41.70 -65.87
C LEU A 30 -1.47 42.36 -64.56
N VAL A 31 -1.77 43.67 -64.38
CA VAL A 31 -1.45 44.38 -63.14
C VAL A 31 -2.22 43.81 -61.95
N LEU A 32 -3.50 43.48 -62.14
CA LEU A 32 -4.32 42.86 -61.09
C LEU A 32 -3.83 41.46 -60.72
N ILE A 33 -3.45 40.63 -61.70
CA ILE A 33 -2.86 39.32 -61.45
C ILE A 33 -1.53 39.47 -60.68
N ALA A 34 -0.68 40.43 -61.07
CA ALA A 34 0.57 40.69 -60.36
C ALA A 34 0.33 41.09 -58.89
N MET A 35 -0.66 41.95 -58.60
CA MET A 35 -1.05 42.30 -57.24
C MET A 35 -1.63 41.12 -56.46
N LEU A 36 -2.40 40.24 -57.10
CA LEU A 36 -2.92 39.04 -56.45
C LEU A 36 -1.81 38.06 -56.09
N VAL A 37 -0.78 37.92 -56.95
CA VAL A 37 0.37 37.07 -56.69
C VAL A 37 1.17 37.58 -55.48
N THR A 38 1.38 38.90 -55.34
CA THR A 38 2.10 39.44 -54.17
C THR A 38 1.32 39.22 -52.88
N VAL A 39 0.00 39.44 -52.89
CA VAL A 39 -0.87 39.15 -51.73
C VAL A 39 -0.84 37.66 -51.39
N PHE A 40 -0.91 36.78 -52.39
CA PHE A 40 -0.87 35.33 -52.17
C PHE A 40 0.48 34.87 -51.58
N GLN A 41 1.60 35.40 -52.05
CA GLN A 41 2.92 35.11 -51.47
C GLN A 41 3.01 35.58 -50.02
N SER A 42 2.56 36.80 -49.72
CA SER A 42 2.51 37.33 -48.36
C SER A 42 1.61 36.49 -47.43
N GLN A 43 0.45 36.02 -47.92
CA GLN A 43 -0.43 35.12 -47.16
C GLN A 43 0.22 33.76 -46.90
N LYS A 44 0.91 33.20 -47.90
CA LYS A 44 1.64 31.93 -47.75
C LYS A 44 2.76 32.05 -46.70
N GLU A 45 3.55 33.11 -46.74
CA GLU A 45 4.61 33.38 -45.77
C GLU A 45 4.05 33.56 -44.36
N SER A 46 2.96 34.32 -44.22
CA SER A 46 2.27 34.50 -42.94
C SER A 46 1.74 33.19 -42.38
N PHE A 47 1.17 32.33 -43.24
CA PHE A 47 0.68 31.01 -42.84
C PHE A 47 1.82 30.10 -42.40
N ILE A 48 2.93 30.05 -43.14
CA ILE A 48 4.12 29.27 -42.77
C ILE A 48 4.64 29.76 -41.42
N LEU A 49 4.84 31.07 -41.25
CA LEU A 49 5.32 31.65 -39.99
C LEU A 49 4.42 31.27 -38.81
N GLN A 50 3.09 31.41 -38.95
CA GLN A 50 2.16 31.01 -37.90
C GLN A 50 2.26 29.51 -37.56
N ASN A 51 2.34 28.65 -38.57
CA ASN A 51 2.50 27.22 -38.38
C ASN A 51 3.81 26.87 -37.65
N GLU A 52 4.92 27.53 -38.00
CA GLU A 52 6.22 27.30 -37.36
C GLU A 52 6.26 27.81 -35.92
N LEU A 53 5.64 28.97 -35.63
CA LEU A 53 5.48 29.45 -34.26
C LEU A 53 4.61 28.50 -33.41
N ASN A 54 3.56 27.93 -33.99
CA ASN A 54 2.74 26.93 -33.31
C ASN A 54 3.53 25.65 -32.99
N LYS A 55 4.37 25.16 -33.92
CA LYS A 55 5.26 24.01 -33.66
C LYS A 55 6.28 24.31 -32.57
N MET A 56 6.91 25.48 -32.62
CA MET A 56 7.87 25.93 -31.61
C MET A 56 7.21 25.97 -30.22
N GLN A 57 5.98 26.49 -30.12
CA GLN A 57 5.23 26.50 -28.87
C GLN A 57 4.86 25.10 -28.39
N ALA A 58 4.45 24.21 -29.29
CA ALA A 58 4.15 22.83 -28.96
C ALA A 58 5.40 22.10 -28.44
N ASN A 59 6.55 22.27 -29.10
CA ASN A 59 7.83 21.69 -28.68
C ASN A 59 8.28 22.19 -27.31
N GLY A 60 8.20 23.50 -27.04
CA GLY A 60 8.57 24.06 -25.73
C GLY A 60 7.66 23.57 -24.60
N ARG A 61 6.35 23.51 -24.83
CA ARG A 61 5.41 22.92 -23.88
C ARG A 61 5.68 21.43 -23.65
N ALA A 62 5.99 20.68 -24.70
CA ALA A 62 6.33 19.27 -24.59
C ALA A 62 7.59 19.07 -23.73
N ALA A 63 8.67 19.80 -24.02
CA ALA A 63 9.94 19.70 -23.30
C ALA A 63 9.77 19.90 -21.79
N VAL A 64 9.10 20.99 -21.41
CA VAL A 64 8.85 21.31 -20.01
C VAL A 64 7.90 20.31 -19.35
N ASN A 65 6.86 19.85 -20.05
CA ASN A 65 5.88 18.91 -19.49
C ASN A 65 6.51 17.54 -19.21
N TYR A 66 7.32 16.99 -20.12
CA TYR A 66 7.98 15.70 -19.89
C TYR A 66 8.88 15.73 -18.65
N ILE A 67 9.74 16.75 -18.52
CA ILE A 67 10.62 16.89 -17.34
C ILE A 67 9.79 17.08 -16.08
N THR A 68 8.78 17.96 -16.11
CA THR A 68 7.91 18.24 -14.96
C THR A 68 7.16 16.98 -14.50
N ARG A 69 6.65 16.16 -15.42
CA ARG A 69 5.97 14.89 -15.10
C ARG A 69 6.94 13.89 -14.45
N GLY A 70 8.12 13.70 -15.02
CA GLY A 70 9.13 12.81 -14.44
C GLY A 70 9.54 13.24 -13.03
N VAL A 71 9.73 14.54 -12.81
CA VAL A 71 10.02 15.10 -11.48
C VAL A 71 8.87 14.86 -10.51
N GLN A 72 7.63 15.14 -10.90
CA GLN A 72 6.48 15.00 -10.01
C GLN A 72 6.24 13.56 -9.58
N ASN A 73 6.47 12.60 -10.49
CA ASN A 73 6.30 11.18 -10.22
C ASN A 73 7.52 10.56 -9.53
N SER A 74 8.70 11.15 -9.65
CA SER A 74 9.95 10.62 -9.08
C SER A 74 9.78 10.10 -7.66
N GLY A 75 10.25 8.87 -7.45
CA GLY A 75 10.19 8.16 -6.18
C GLY A 75 8.83 7.53 -5.84
N PHE A 76 7.89 7.47 -6.78
CA PHE A 76 6.66 6.71 -6.58
C PHE A 76 6.97 5.21 -6.59
N ASN A 77 6.53 4.51 -5.53
CA ASN A 77 6.70 3.06 -5.32
C ASN A 77 8.12 2.50 -5.48
N VAL A 78 9.14 3.36 -5.41
CA VAL A 78 10.54 2.91 -5.49
C VAL A 78 10.92 2.26 -4.16
N VAL A 79 10.99 0.94 -4.15
CA VAL A 79 11.35 0.13 -2.97
C VAL A 79 12.85 -0.06 -2.80
N ARG A 80 13.63 0.06 -3.88
CA ARG A 80 15.09 -0.08 -3.90
C ARG A 80 15.71 1.01 -4.77
N GLY A 81 16.73 1.70 -4.25
CA GLY A 81 17.37 2.82 -4.93
C GLY A 81 16.75 4.17 -4.60
N THR A 82 17.12 5.19 -5.37
CA THR A 82 16.76 6.59 -5.11
C THR A 82 15.87 7.17 -6.21
N ARG A 83 15.14 8.24 -5.89
CA ARG A 83 14.24 8.93 -6.84
C ARG A 83 14.99 9.53 -8.03
N PHE A 84 16.25 9.93 -7.82
CA PHE A 84 17.10 10.59 -8.81
C PHE A 84 18.47 9.93 -8.84
N LEU A 85 18.92 9.52 -10.02
CA LEU A 85 20.21 8.83 -10.21
C LEU A 85 21.30 9.75 -10.76
N ALA A 86 20.91 10.84 -11.43
CA ALA A 86 21.82 11.85 -11.96
C ALA A 86 21.08 13.18 -12.11
N ALA A 87 21.77 14.29 -11.81
CA ALA A 87 21.21 15.64 -11.94
C ALA A 87 22.32 16.65 -12.28
N SER A 88 22.01 17.56 -13.22
CA SER A 88 22.91 18.57 -13.79
C SER A 88 22.08 19.75 -14.31
N ASP A 89 22.73 20.86 -14.68
CA ASP A 89 22.05 21.95 -15.36
C ASP A 89 21.36 21.56 -16.68
N HIS A 90 21.70 20.44 -17.33
CA HIS A 90 21.14 20.07 -18.64
C HIS A 90 20.75 18.59 -18.79
N TYR A 91 20.74 17.83 -17.70
CA TYR A 91 20.17 16.49 -17.64
C TYR A 91 19.63 16.13 -16.24
N LEU A 92 18.67 15.20 -16.20
CA LEU A 92 18.09 14.66 -14.98
C LEU A 92 17.62 13.21 -15.21
N THR A 93 17.95 12.30 -14.30
CA THR A 93 17.43 10.94 -14.29
C THR A 93 16.45 10.76 -13.14
N SER A 94 15.21 10.42 -13.43
CA SER A 94 14.15 10.10 -12.47
C SER A 94 13.72 8.64 -12.54
N VAL A 95 13.42 8.04 -11.39
CA VAL A 95 12.89 6.68 -11.27
C VAL A 95 11.53 6.72 -10.59
N PHE A 96 10.54 6.04 -11.14
CA PHE A 96 9.21 5.89 -10.54
C PHE A 96 8.43 4.76 -11.21
N ASP A 97 7.68 4.01 -10.42
CA ASP A 97 6.72 3.01 -10.90
C ASP A 97 5.56 3.75 -11.63
N GLU A 98 5.41 3.53 -12.94
CA GLU A 98 4.42 4.19 -13.78
C GLU A 98 3.06 3.50 -13.74
N ASP A 99 3.02 2.18 -13.58
CA ASP A 99 1.79 1.37 -13.65
C ASP A 99 1.23 0.91 -12.29
N ASN A 100 1.97 1.20 -11.21
CA ASN A 100 1.68 0.93 -9.81
C ASN A 100 1.54 -0.57 -9.51
N ASP A 101 2.43 -1.40 -10.06
CA ASP A 101 2.45 -2.83 -9.80
C ASP A 101 3.39 -3.24 -8.64
N GLY A 102 4.23 -2.32 -8.15
CA GLY A 102 5.17 -2.60 -7.05
C GLY A 102 6.59 -2.98 -7.48
N VAL A 103 6.84 -3.03 -8.77
CA VAL A 103 8.13 -3.36 -9.38
C VAL A 103 8.62 -2.12 -10.14
N ILE A 104 9.93 -2.02 -10.34
CA ILE A 104 10.52 -0.99 -11.20
C ILE A 104 11.07 -1.71 -12.41
N GLU A 105 10.69 -1.30 -13.61
CA GLU A 105 11.27 -1.80 -14.86
C GLU A 105 12.27 -0.83 -15.50
N ALA A 106 13.01 -1.35 -16.49
CA ALA A 106 13.94 -0.55 -17.27
C ALA A 106 13.28 0.66 -17.94
N ASP A 107 12.01 0.53 -18.34
CA ASP A 107 11.30 1.60 -19.04
C ASP A 107 10.63 2.62 -18.11
N GLU A 108 10.88 2.49 -16.81
CA GLU A 108 10.47 3.39 -15.72
C GLU A 108 11.64 4.22 -15.15
N VAL A 109 12.85 3.96 -15.67
CA VAL A 109 14.05 4.75 -15.42
C VAL A 109 14.22 5.76 -16.56
N PHE A 110 13.84 7.01 -16.32
CA PHE A 110 13.81 8.05 -17.34
C PHE A 110 14.94 9.05 -17.17
N THR A 111 15.83 9.13 -18.15
CA THR A 111 16.84 10.20 -18.23
C THR A 111 16.44 11.25 -19.26
N TYR A 112 16.15 12.47 -18.81
CA TYR A 112 15.91 13.62 -19.67
C TYR A 112 17.23 14.35 -19.89
N ALA A 113 17.68 14.51 -21.13
CA ALA A 113 18.97 15.14 -21.41
C ALA A 113 18.97 15.96 -22.70
N LEU A 114 19.68 17.08 -22.68
CA LEU A 114 19.95 17.91 -23.85
C LEU A 114 21.13 17.35 -24.65
N SER A 115 21.01 17.28 -25.98
CA SER A 115 22.13 16.86 -26.85
C SER A 115 21.88 17.23 -28.30
N ASN A 116 22.95 17.39 -29.08
CA ASN A 116 22.86 17.45 -30.54
C ASN A 116 22.44 16.07 -31.10
N SER A 117 21.87 16.09 -32.32
CA SER A 117 21.38 14.89 -33.01
C SER A 117 22.48 14.00 -33.59
N THR A 118 23.66 14.58 -33.83
CA THR A 118 24.81 13.92 -34.45
C THR A 118 26.10 14.45 -33.83
N GLY A 119 27.16 13.65 -33.92
CA GLY A 119 28.48 13.96 -33.38
C GLY A 119 28.96 12.90 -32.41
N ALA A 120 30.22 13.02 -31.99
CA ALA A 120 30.75 12.20 -30.91
C ALA A 120 30.27 12.74 -29.56
N SER A 121 30.18 11.87 -28.55
CA SER A 121 29.90 12.30 -27.19
C SER A 121 31.05 13.20 -26.69
N THR A 122 30.72 14.37 -26.19
CA THR A 122 31.64 15.34 -25.59
C THR A 122 31.58 15.30 -24.07
N GLU A 123 30.49 14.76 -23.53
CA GLU A 123 30.25 14.57 -22.10
C GLU A 123 29.66 13.18 -21.87
N THR A 124 29.98 12.59 -20.72
CA THR A 124 29.46 11.29 -20.29
C THR A 124 29.23 11.30 -18.79
N PHE A 125 28.10 10.74 -18.36
CA PHE A 125 27.82 10.44 -16.96
C PHE A 125 27.30 9.01 -16.81
N THR A 126 27.31 8.49 -15.59
CA THR A 126 26.88 7.11 -15.29
C THR A 126 25.64 7.14 -14.41
N ILE A 127 24.70 6.23 -14.69
CA ILE A 127 23.60 5.88 -13.79
C ILE A 127 23.65 4.39 -13.47
N SER A 128 23.23 4.04 -12.26
CA SER A 128 23.19 2.65 -11.78
C SER A 128 21.82 2.37 -11.15
N PRO A 129 20.75 2.25 -11.97
CA PRO A 129 19.41 1.99 -11.46
C PRO A 129 19.29 0.57 -10.89
N PHE A 130 18.31 0.39 -10.00
CA PHE A 130 17.77 -0.91 -9.63
C PHE A 130 16.42 -1.06 -10.33
N PHE A 131 16.24 -2.16 -11.04
CA PHE A 131 15.00 -2.52 -11.72
C PHE A 131 14.97 -4.04 -11.97
N ASP A 132 13.80 -4.63 -12.14
CA ASP A 132 13.62 -6.06 -12.41
C ASP A 132 14.22 -6.41 -13.78
N MET A 133 15.38 -7.07 -13.76
CA MET A 133 16.14 -7.40 -14.97
C MET A 133 15.77 -8.77 -15.54
N ASP A 134 15.28 -9.68 -14.69
CA ASP A 134 14.96 -11.06 -15.07
C ASP A 134 13.46 -11.36 -15.18
N SER A 135 12.62 -10.36 -14.90
CA SER A 135 11.16 -10.38 -14.94
C SER A 135 10.55 -11.39 -13.98
N ASP A 136 11.12 -11.55 -12.79
CA ASP A 136 10.60 -12.41 -11.72
C ASP A 136 9.60 -11.71 -10.78
N GLY A 137 9.40 -10.40 -10.95
CA GLY A 137 8.50 -9.57 -10.15
C GLY A 137 9.10 -9.12 -8.82
N ALA A 138 10.42 -9.22 -8.65
CA ALA A 138 11.16 -8.72 -7.51
C ALA A 138 12.41 -7.96 -7.96
N ILE A 139 12.94 -7.11 -7.07
CA ILE A 139 14.19 -6.39 -7.32
C ILE A 139 15.23 -6.80 -6.28
N SER A 140 16.13 -7.67 -6.68
CA SER A 140 17.25 -8.14 -5.86
C SER A 140 18.40 -7.13 -5.81
N SER A 141 19.34 -7.34 -4.88
CA SER A 141 20.54 -6.50 -4.78
C SER A 141 21.52 -6.69 -5.95
N ALA A 142 21.35 -7.73 -6.75
CA ALA A 142 22.21 -8.01 -7.90
C ALA A 142 21.68 -7.39 -9.20
N GLU A 143 20.43 -6.94 -9.21
CA GLU A 143 19.76 -6.38 -10.39
C GLU A 143 20.01 -4.88 -10.51
N THR A 144 21.29 -4.58 -10.68
CA THR A 144 21.76 -3.23 -10.96
C THR A 144 22.98 -3.30 -11.88
N ARG A 145 23.15 -2.27 -12.69
CA ARG A 145 24.26 -2.17 -13.64
C ARG A 145 24.54 -0.71 -13.99
N ASP A 146 25.79 -0.43 -14.28
CA ASP A 146 26.22 0.88 -14.78
C ASP A 146 25.84 1.08 -16.25
N TYR A 147 25.19 2.21 -16.52
CA TYR A 147 24.87 2.72 -17.85
C TYR A 147 25.61 4.02 -18.09
N SER A 148 26.48 4.03 -19.09
CA SER A 148 27.25 5.20 -19.50
C SER A 148 26.46 6.02 -20.52
N ILE A 149 25.89 7.13 -20.10
CA ILE A 149 25.09 8.02 -20.95
C ILE A 149 25.99 9.10 -21.56
N GLY A 150 26.19 9.02 -22.88
CA GLY A 150 26.95 10.00 -23.64
C GLY A 150 26.08 11.11 -24.22
N LEU A 151 26.50 12.37 -24.05
CA LEU A 151 25.88 13.55 -24.62
C LEU A 151 26.82 14.23 -25.62
N THR A 152 26.26 14.73 -26.72
CA THR A 152 26.98 15.61 -27.65
C THR A 152 26.56 17.04 -27.39
N LEU A 153 27.45 17.82 -26.77
CA LEU A 153 27.29 19.23 -26.48
C LEU A 153 28.27 20.04 -27.33
N GLY A 154 27.79 20.52 -28.48
CA GLY A 154 28.53 21.43 -29.33
C GLY A 154 27.88 22.80 -29.34
N THR A 155 27.42 23.21 -30.51
CA THR A 155 26.69 24.46 -30.71
C THR A 155 25.20 24.17 -30.91
N PRO A 156 24.28 25.07 -30.50
CA PRO A 156 22.86 24.96 -30.80
C PRO A 156 22.59 24.80 -32.32
N ASP A 157 21.54 24.09 -32.77
CA ASP A 157 20.43 23.52 -32.00
C ASP A 157 20.65 22.12 -31.43
N PHE A 158 20.05 21.90 -30.27
CA PHE A 158 19.94 20.62 -29.58
C PHE A 158 18.53 20.05 -29.71
N ASN A 159 18.37 18.81 -29.25
CA ASN A 159 17.07 18.21 -28.95
C ASN A 159 17.03 17.78 -27.49
N LEU A 160 15.82 17.71 -26.93
CA LEU A 160 15.59 17.03 -25.67
C LEU A 160 15.35 15.55 -25.94
N TYR A 161 16.09 14.70 -25.26
CA TYR A 161 15.95 13.25 -25.34
C TYR A 161 15.42 12.68 -24.03
N MET A 162 14.62 11.63 -24.15
CA MET A 162 14.36 10.64 -23.12
C MET A 162 15.27 9.45 -23.38
N ILE A 163 16.02 9.03 -22.39
CA ILE A 163 16.94 7.91 -22.47
C ILE A 163 16.55 6.89 -21.41
N LYS A 164 16.33 5.64 -21.85
CA LYS A 164 15.94 4.51 -21.00
C LYS A 164 17.06 3.45 -21.02
N PRO A 165 17.41 2.82 -19.89
CA PRO A 165 18.35 1.70 -19.89
C PRO A 165 17.80 0.50 -20.66
N ASN A 166 18.69 -0.29 -21.26
CA ASN A 166 18.32 -1.60 -21.81
C ASN A 166 18.33 -2.66 -20.70
N VAL A 167 17.46 -3.66 -20.81
CA VAL A 167 17.45 -4.81 -19.88
C VAL A 167 18.67 -5.71 -20.11
N GLY A 168 18.94 -6.12 -21.37
CA GLY A 168 19.94 -7.15 -21.67
C GLY A 168 21.41 -6.71 -21.64
N ASP A 169 21.71 -5.42 -21.79
CA ASP A 169 23.08 -4.89 -21.90
C ASP A 169 23.24 -3.48 -21.28
N SER A 170 24.48 -3.02 -21.06
CA SER A 170 24.77 -1.66 -20.55
C SER A 170 24.44 -0.55 -21.55
N GLY A 171 23.71 -0.85 -22.63
CA GLY A 171 23.23 0.13 -23.59
C GLY A 171 21.98 0.86 -23.09
N SER A 172 21.57 1.87 -23.84
CA SER A 172 20.37 2.65 -23.54
C SER A 172 19.64 3.00 -24.83
N GLU A 173 18.32 2.98 -24.79
CA GLU A 173 17.47 3.49 -25.85
C GLU A 173 17.33 5.01 -25.73
N ARG A 174 17.41 5.73 -26.85
CA ARG A 174 17.28 7.19 -26.91
C ARG A 174 16.10 7.57 -27.81
N SER A 175 15.10 8.22 -27.23
CA SER A 175 13.92 8.74 -27.94
C SER A 175 13.91 10.27 -27.89
N LYS A 176 13.59 10.93 -29.01
CA LYS A 176 13.52 12.39 -29.07
C LYS A 176 12.16 12.88 -28.55
N LEU A 177 12.15 13.77 -27.56
CA LEU A 177 10.93 14.33 -26.96
C LEU A 177 10.56 15.70 -27.53
N ALA A 178 11.57 16.55 -27.79
CA ALA A 178 11.37 17.88 -28.36
C ALA A 178 12.57 18.26 -29.24
N GLU A 179 12.29 19.02 -30.30
CA GLU A 179 13.29 19.46 -31.28
C GLU A 179 13.50 20.97 -31.24
N HIS A 180 14.65 21.39 -31.77
CA HIS A 180 15.04 22.80 -31.90
C HIS A 180 15.12 23.51 -30.55
N ILE A 181 15.71 22.82 -29.57
CA ILE A 181 16.03 23.41 -28.27
C ILE A 181 17.36 24.13 -28.41
N ASP A 182 17.38 25.44 -28.23
CA ASP A 182 18.61 26.23 -28.26
C ASP A 182 19.35 26.17 -26.92
N ASN A 183 18.63 26.07 -25.79
CA ASN A 183 19.23 25.88 -24.46
C ASN A 183 18.26 25.19 -23.46
N LEU A 184 18.80 24.51 -22.47
CA LEU A 184 18.08 23.96 -21.31
C LEU A 184 18.89 24.29 -20.04
N ILE A 185 18.20 24.76 -19.00
CA ILE A 185 18.78 24.96 -17.68
C ILE A 185 17.82 24.37 -16.64
N ILE A 186 18.31 23.48 -15.80
CA ILE A 186 17.60 22.88 -14.66
C ILE A 186 18.29 23.33 -13.37
N ARG A 187 17.57 24.05 -12.52
CA ARG A 187 18.06 24.55 -11.23
C ARG A 187 17.37 23.79 -10.10
N TYR A 188 18.12 23.52 -9.04
CA TYR A 188 17.68 22.65 -7.94
C TYR A 188 17.72 23.40 -6.62
N TYR A 189 16.74 23.15 -5.77
CA TYR A 189 16.62 23.78 -4.46
C TYR A 189 16.22 22.74 -3.40
N ASP A 190 16.73 22.92 -2.19
CA ASP A 190 16.44 22.06 -1.05
C ASP A 190 15.11 22.43 -0.34
N LYS A 191 14.85 21.85 0.83
CA LYS A 191 13.64 22.12 1.65
C LYS A 191 13.53 23.53 2.21
N ASN A 192 14.64 24.25 2.29
CA ASN A 192 14.73 25.61 2.79
C ASN A 192 14.77 26.64 1.64
N ASP A 193 14.57 26.19 0.39
CA ASP A 193 14.78 26.96 -0.84
C ASP A 193 16.25 27.40 -1.05
N ASP A 194 17.21 26.71 -0.42
CA ASP A 194 18.63 26.94 -0.66
C ASP A 194 19.06 26.27 -1.98
N PRO A 195 19.90 26.92 -2.81
CA PRO A 195 20.34 26.40 -4.10
C PRO A 195 21.27 25.18 -3.95
N LEU A 196 21.05 24.18 -4.80
CA LEU A 196 21.87 22.97 -4.90
C LEU A 196 22.69 22.97 -6.22
N PRO A 197 23.93 22.44 -6.22
CA PRO A 197 24.65 21.85 -5.09
C PRO A 197 25.07 22.89 -4.04
N SER A 198 25.36 22.44 -2.80
CA SER A 198 25.73 23.37 -1.72
C SER A 198 26.97 24.19 -2.09
N GLY A 199 26.89 25.52 -2.00
CA GLY A 199 27.97 26.43 -2.38
C GLY A 199 28.07 26.73 -3.88
N VAL A 200 27.07 26.34 -4.69
CA VAL A 200 26.99 26.70 -6.11
C VAL A 200 27.04 28.23 -6.29
N THR A 201 27.65 28.68 -7.38
CA THR A 201 27.63 30.10 -7.74
C THR A 201 26.21 30.49 -8.12
N VAL A 202 25.73 31.62 -7.59
CA VAL A 202 24.40 32.16 -7.86
C VAL A 202 24.48 33.50 -8.57
N ASP A 203 23.45 33.82 -9.36
CA ASP A 203 23.30 35.13 -9.99
C ASP A 203 22.76 36.19 -9.01
N ALA A 204 22.43 37.38 -9.52
CA ALA A 204 21.93 38.48 -8.70
C ALA A 204 20.57 38.18 -8.04
N ASP A 205 19.81 37.23 -8.58
CA ASP A 205 18.51 36.80 -8.06
C ASP A 205 18.63 35.54 -7.17
N GLY A 206 19.85 35.08 -6.90
CA GLY A 206 20.11 33.90 -6.08
C GLY A 206 19.92 32.57 -6.82
N ARG A 207 19.80 32.58 -8.16
CA ARG A 207 19.61 31.36 -8.95
C ARG A 207 20.95 30.69 -9.26
N PRO A 208 21.07 29.35 -9.14
CA PRO A 208 22.26 28.61 -9.56
C PRO A 208 22.68 28.96 -10.99
N VAL A 209 23.98 29.20 -11.18
CA VAL A 209 24.60 29.51 -12.47
C VAL A 209 25.37 28.27 -12.97
N PRO A 210 25.01 27.71 -14.14
CA PRO A 210 25.75 26.62 -14.77
C PRO A 210 27.24 26.93 -15.02
N PRO A 211 28.10 25.91 -15.21
CA PRO A 211 27.79 24.48 -15.18
C PRO A 211 27.83 23.92 -13.74
N TYR A 212 26.98 22.93 -13.45
CA TYR A 212 27.05 22.18 -12.20
C TYR A 212 26.44 20.80 -12.35
N THR A 213 26.92 19.87 -11.51
CA THR A 213 26.35 18.54 -11.33
C THR A 213 26.11 18.30 -9.85
N LEU A 214 25.08 17.53 -9.51
CA LEU A 214 24.75 17.22 -8.11
C LEU A 214 25.38 15.89 -7.70
N ALA A 215 25.92 15.84 -6.49
CA ALA A 215 26.31 14.60 -5.84
C ALA A 215 25.07 13.85 -5.33
N SER A 216 25.19 12.54 -5.06
CA SER A 216 24.06 11.73 -4.56
C SER A 216 23.46 12.24 -3.25
N SER A 217 24.25 12.85 -2.37
CA SER A 217 23.75 13.52 -1.15
C SER A 217 22.79 14.65 -1.48
N ASP A 218 23.18 15.51 -2.42
CA ASP A 218 22.42 16.72 -2.79
C ASP A 218 21.16 16.34 -3.59
N MET A 219 21.22 15.26 -4.38
CA MET A 219 20.06 14.74 -5.12
C MET A 219 18.90 14.34 -4.20
N ASN A 220 19.19 13.79 -3.02
CA ASN A 220 18.18 13.44 -2.03
C ASN A 220 17.55 14.67 -1.34
N ASP A 221 18.23 15.80 -1.36
CA ASP A 221 17.76 17.05 -0.75
C ASP A 221 16.89 17.88 -1.70
N ILE A 222 16.83 17.54 -2.99
CA ILE A 222 15.98 18.21 -3.98
C ILE A 222 14.51 18.24 -3.53
N ARG A 223 13.94 19.43 -3.41
CA ARG A 223 12.50 19.67 -3.13
C ARG A 223 11.82 20.50 -4.20
N ARG A 224 12.58 21.31 -4.94
CA ARG A 224 12.05 22.14 -6.02
C ARG A 224 13.05 22.22 -7.16
N LEU A 225 12.54 22.17 -8.38
CA LEU A 225 13.28 22.39 -9.60
C LEU A 225 12.68 23.59 -10.32
N GLU A 226 13.53 24.41 -10.91
CA GLU A 226 13.17 25.41 -11.91
C GLU A 226 13.76 24.99 -13.25
N ILE A 227 12.91 24.84 -14.26
CA ILE A 227 13.27 24.37 -15.59
C ILE A 227 13.09 25.53 -16.55
N GLU A 228 14.12 25.88 -17.30
CA GLU A 228 14.13 26.93 -18.31
C GLU A 228 14.55 26.33 -19.66
N VAL A 229 13.66 26.40 -20.65
CA VAL A 229 13.88 25.85 -22.00
C VAL A 229 13.78 26.97 -23.03
N LEU A 230 14.88 27.25 -23.73
CA LEU A 230 14.88 28.19 -24.85
C LEU A 230 14.68 27.41 -26.15
N VAL A 231 13.56 27.63 -26.84
CA VAL A 231 13.22 26.95 -28.09
C VAL A 231 13.39 27.91 -29.26
N LYS A 232 13.89 27.42 -30.39
CA LYS A 232 14.09 28.15 -31.64
C LYS A 232 13.08 27.72 -32.70
N SER A 233 12.63 28.65 -33.54
CA SER A 233 11.81 28.31 -34.70
C SER A 233 12.60 27.43 -35.68
N PRO A 234 11.98 26.42 -36.33
CA PRO A 234 12.70 25.54 -37.25
C PRO A 234 13.26 26.27 -38.48
N ASN A 235 12.59 27.35 -38.89
CA ASN A 235 12.95 28.16 -40.04
C ASN A 235 13.09 29.62 -39.65
N GLN A 236 13.86 30.37 -40.43
CA GLN A 236 13.99 31.82 -40.30
C GLN A 236 12.68 32.54 -40.68
N ASP A 237 12.45 33.70 -40.07
CA ASP A 237 11.40 34.63 -40.48
C ASP A 237 11.65 35.05 -41.94
N PRO A 238 10.61 35.01 -42.80
CA PRO A 238 10.73 35.40 -44.20
C PRO A 238 11.05 36.90 -44.38
N ARG A 239 10.80 37.74 -43.37
CA ARG A 239 11.12 39.17 -43.42
C ARG A 239 12.60 39.39 -43.14
N ASP A 240 13.30 39.97 -44.10
CA ASP A 240 14.73 40.31 -43.97
C ASP A 240 15.03 41.30 -42.84
N GLU A 241 14.04 42.09 -42.43
CA GLU A 241 14.16 43.07 -41.33
C GLU A 241 14.06 42.43 -39.93
N TYR A 242 13.53 41.21 -39.83
CA TYR A 242 13.40 40.54 -38.55
C TYR A 242 14.76 40.00 -38.11
N LEU A 243 15.18 40.37 -36.90
CA LEU A 243 16.39 39.88 -36.26
C LEU A 243 16.09 39.65 -34.78
N ASP A 244 16.39 38.46 -34.30
CA ASP A 244 16.38 38.10 -32.89
C ASP A 244 17.82 37.96 -32.39
N SER A 245 18.13 38.65 -31.31
CA SER A 245 19.48 38.69 -30.76
C SER A 245 19.46 38.64 -29.24
N GLY A 246 20.42 37.92 -28.67
CA GLY A 246 20.53 37.72 -27.23
C GLY A 246 21.82 36.99 -26.84
N ALA A 247 21.98 36.76 -25.54
CA ALA A 247 23.10 36.03 -24.96
C ALA A 247 22.60 34.75 -24.29
N TYR A 248 23.37 33.67 -24.40
CA TYR A 248 23.13 32.46 -23.63
C TYR A 248 23.65 32.63 -22.21
N THR A 249 22.98 31.99 -21.24
CA THR A 249 23.44 31.95 -19.85
C THR A 249 24.86 31.39 -19.79
N THR A 250 25.74 32.08 -19.07
CA THR A 250 27.15 31.67 -18.95
C THR A 250 27.23 30.26 -18.37
N GLY A 251 28.09 29.42 -18.96
CA GLY A 251 28.32 28.06 -18.49
C GLY A 251 27.24 27.05 -18.88
N SER A 252 26.12 27.48 -19.46
CA SER A 252 25.08 26.56 -19.94
C SER A 252 25.54 25.74 -21.14
N ALA A 253 24.85 24.63 -21.42
CA ALA A 253 25.12 23.74 -22.54
C ALA A 253 25.26 24.47 -23.90
N ALA A 254 24.50 25.54 -24.14
CA ALA A 254 24.60 26.35 -25.37
C ALA A 254 25.96 27.05 -25.56
N THR A 255 26.68 27.30 -24.46
CA THR A 255 27.98 27.99 -24.48
C THR A 255 29.18 27.06 -24.62
N VAL A 256 28.99 25.74 -24.48
CA VAL A 256 30.06 24.73 -24.51
C VAL A 256 30.81 24.74 -25.85
N GLY A 257 30.10 24.89 -26.97
CA GLY A 257 30.69 25.02 -28.31
C GLY A 257 31.33 26.38 -28.61
N GLY A 258 31.43 27.28 -27.62
CA GLY A 258 32.02 28.63 -27.76
C GLY A 258 31.04 29.71 -28.23
N THR A 259 29.79 29.37 -28.52
CA THR A 259 28.75 30.33 -28.90
C THR A 259 28.15 30.97 -27.64
N THR A 260 28.38 32.26 -27.41
CA THR A 260 27.84 32.98 -26.24
C THR A 260 26.65 33.87 -26.56
N THR A 261 26.40 34.14 -27.83
CA THR A 261 25.33 35.02 -28.31
C THR A 261 24.70 34.47 -29.58
N TYR A 262 23.45 34.84 -29.83
CA TYR A 262 22.78 34.63 -31.11
C TYR A 262 22.35 35.97 -31.70
N SER A 263 22.30 36.03 -33.03
CA SER A 263 21.81 37.18 -33.80
C SER A 263 21.44 36.66 -35.18
N ASP A 264 20.22 36.12 -35.29
CA ASP A 264 19.73 35.51 -36.52
C ASP A 264 18.23 35.83 -36.71
N ARG A 265 17.62 35.30 -37.77
CA ARG A 265 16.21 35.54 -38.07
C ARG A 265 15.28 34.47 -37.52
N HIS A 266 15.73 33.61 -36.61
CA HIS A 266 14.83 32.65 -35.98
C HIS A 266 14.09 33.31 -34.83
N HIS A 267 12.85 32.87 -34.61
CA HIS A 267 12.11 33.25 -33.41
C HIS A 267 12.57 32.38 -32.25
N ARG A 268 12.67 32.95 -31.06
CA ARG A 268 12.91 32.19 -29.84
C ARG A 268 11.86 32.49 -28.79
N LEU A 269 11.60 31.49 -27.95
CA LEU A 269 10.70 31.62 -26.82
C LEU A 269 11.22 30.78 -25.65
N THR A 270 11.29 31.40 -24.49
CA THR A 270 11.64 30.73 -23.24
C THR A 270 10.38 30.15 -22.60
N PHE A 271 10.46 28.90 -22.18
CA PHE A 271 9.45 28.22 -21.38
C PHE A 271 10.02 27.93 -19.99
N GLU A 272 9.33 28.39 -18.96
CA GLU A 272 9.72 28.18 -17.57
C GLU A 272 8.68 27.30 -16.86
N SER A 273 9.14 26.44 -15.95
CA SER A 273 8.26 25.68 -15.05
C SER A 273 8.95 25.39 -13.73
N ASN A 274 8.14 25.30 -12.70
CA ASN A 274 8.55 24.86 -11.38
C ASN A 274 7.92 23.51 -11.08
N ALA A 275 8.75 22.56 -10.64
CA ALA A 275 8.32 21.21 -10.32
C ALA A 275 8.86 20.77 -8.96
N SER A 276 8.06 20.03 -8.22
CA SER A 276 8.47 19.42 -6.95
C SER A 276 8.15 17.92 -6.99
N PRO A 277 9.06 17.06 -6.49
CA PRO A 277 8.73 15.66 -6.27
C PRO A 277 7.54 15.54 -5.31
N ARG A 278 6.57 14.68 -5.64
CA ARG A 278 5.41 14.44 -4.76
C ARG A 278 5.71 13.42 -3.68
N ASN A 279 6.58 12.45 -3.99
CA ASN A 279 6.94 11.37 -3.08
C ASN A 279 8.17 11.75 -2.25
N LEU A 280 7.95 12.58 -1.23
CA LEU A 280 9.02 13.02 -0.32
C LEU A 280 9.36 11.97 0.76
N VAL A 281 8.50 10.95 0.93
CA VAL A 281 8.54 9.96 2.02
C VAL A 281 9.39 8.72 1.70
N MET A 282 9.98 8.62 0.50
CA MET A 282 11.06 7.66 0.29
C MET A 282 12.12 7.89 1.35
N ALA A 283 12.47 6.86 2.11
CA ALA A 283 13.50 6.96 3.13
C ALA A 283 14.85 7.14 2.43
N PRO A 284 15.35 8.38 2.27
CA PRO A 284 16.43 8.69 1.32
C PRO A 284 17.76 8.07 1.74
N TYR A 285 17.81 7.53 2.96
CA TYR A 285 19.00 7.07 3.65
C TYR A 285 18.91 5.59 4.02
N GLY A 286 17.77 4.92 3.79
CA GLY A 286 17.57 3.50 4.07
C GLY A 286 16.21 3.12 4.64
N ILE A 287 15.89 1.83 4.62
CA ILE A 287 14.58 1.29 4.98
C ILE A 287 14.74 0.39 6.21
N MET A 288 13.81 0.50 7.16
CA MET A 288 13.62 -0.49 8.22
C MET A 288 12.53 -1.46 7.77
N SER A 289 12.86 -2.72 7.55
CA SER A 289 11.87 -3.79 7.44
C SER A 289 11.71 -4.47 8.79
N ILE A 290 10.50 -4.87 9.15
CA ILE A 290 10.25 -5.61 10.39
C ILE A 290 9.27 -6.75 10.09
N ALA A 291 9.57 -7.92 10.61
CA ALA A 291 8.75 -9.12 10.49
C ALA A 291 8.65 -9.83 11.84
N ALA A 292 7.52 -10.48 12.10
CA ALA A 292 7.30 -11.33 13.26
C ALA A 292 6.99 -12.76 12.79
N SER A 293 7.55 -13.75 13.47
CA SER A 293 7.31 -15.16 13.18
C SER A 293 7.28 -15.97 14.49
N PRO A 294 6.15 -16.63 14.81
CA PRO A 294 4.88 -16.65 14.05
C PRO A 294 4.10 -15.31 14.12
N ASN A 295 3.21 -15.07 13.15
CA ASN A 295 2.22 -13.99 13.14
C ASN A 295 1.01 -14.44 12.26
N PRO A 296 -0.17 -14.76 12.84
CA PRO A 296 -0.53 -14.60 14.25
C PRO A 296 0.22 -15.58 15.18
N VAL A 297 0.23 -15.26 16.48
CA VAL A 297 0.68 -16.15 17.56
C VAL A 297 -0.55 -16.83 18.15
N GLU A 298 -0.57 -18.16 18.13
CA GLU A 298 -1.69 -18.96 18.61
C GLU A 298 -1.39 -19.54 20.00
N CYS A 299 -2.35 -19.45 20.93
CA CYS A 299 -2.24 -20.16 22.21
C CYS A 299 -2.00 -21.68 21.98
N PRO A 300 -1.09 -22.33 22.74
CA PRO A 300 -0.47 -21.87 23.98
C PRO A 300 0.82 -21.09 23.81
N ASP A 301 1.28 -20.86 22.58
CA ASP A 301 2.48 -20.06 22.37
C ASP A 301 2.17 -18.61 22.78
N ASP A 302 3.06 -18.02 23.57
CA ASP A 302 2.91 -16.67 24.13
C ASP A 302 3.98 -15.73 23.58
N THR A 303 4.81 -16.20 22.65
CA THR A 303 5.95 -15.46 22.13
C THR A 303 6.04 -15.51 20.61
N THR A 304 6.56 -14.43 20.02
CA THR A 304 7.03 -14.39 18.64
C THR A 304 8.44 -13.83 18.55
N THR A 305 9.21 -14.32 17.58
CA THR A 305 10.50 -13.71 17.25
C THR A 305 10.28 -12.61 16.26
N VAL A 306 10.80 -11.43 16.59
CA VAL A 306 10.76 -10.24 15.76
C VAL A 306 12.14 -10.06 15.15
N THR A 307 12.18 -9.92 13.83
CA THR A 307 13.40 -9.58 13.09
C THR A 307 13.20 -8.24 12.40
N ALA A 308 14.04 -7.28 12.74
CA ALA A 308 14.15 -6.00 12.05
C ALA A 308 15.37 -6.05 11.12
N THR A 309 15.17 -5.78 9.84
CA THR A 309 16.21 -5.75 8.82
C THR A 309 16.43 -4.32 8.37
N LEU A 310 17.63 -3.82 8.58
CA LEU A 310 18.04 -2.48 8.22
C LEU A 310 18.73 -2.50 6.84
N LEU A 311 18.16 -1.76 5.91
CA LEU A 311 18.66 -1.63 4.54
C LEU A 311 19.10 -0.18 4.29
N ASP A 312 20.14 0.04 3.48
CA ASP A 312 20.52 1.37 3.01
C ASP A 312 19.60 1.88 1.88
N SER A 313 19.89 3.05 1.31
CA SER A 313 19.12 3.65 0.22
C SER A 313 19.12 2.81 -1.06
N GLU A 314 20.09 1.91 -1.20
CA GLU A 314 20.23 0.97 -2.32
C GLU A 314 19.57 -0.38 -2.01
N GLY A 315 18.89 -0.51 -0.86
CA GLY A 315 18.24 -1.72 -0.38
C GLY A 315 19.23 -2.83 0.02
N ALA A 316 20.52 -2.52 0.19
CA ALA A 316 21.51 -3.46 0.67
C ALA A 316 21.51 -3.48 2.20
N ALA A 317 21.78 -4.65 2.77
CA ALA A 317 21.92 -4.79 4.20
C ALA A 317 23.04 -3.89 4.72
N VAL A 318 22.72 -3.04 5.69
CA VAL A 318 23.78 -2.30 6.38
C VAL A 318 24.63 -3.26 7.21
N GLY A 319 25.91 -2.93 7.35
CA GLY A 319 26.87 -3.75 8.10
C GLY A 319 26.48 -3.98 9.57
N SER A 320 27.22 -4.87 10.23
CA SER A 320 26.98 -5.21 11.63
C SER A 320 27.33 -4.08 12.60
N GLY A 321 26.61 -4.03 13.72
CA GLY A 321 26.94 -3.16 14.86
C GLY A 321 26.11 -1.88 14.99
N LEU A 322 25.10 -1.65 14.15
CA LEU A 322 24.14 -0.57 14.35
C LEU A 322 23.07 -0.97 15.38
N THR A 323 22.73 -0.06 16.29
CA THR A 323 21.72 -0.31 17.33
C THR A 323 20.32 -0.11 16.77
N VAL A 324 19.50 -1.17 16.85
CA VAL A 324 18.06 -1.13 16.57
C VAL A 324 17.31 -1.14 17.90
N ASN A 325 16.43 -0.17 18.11
CA ASN A 325 15.56 -0.07 19.29
C ASN A 325 14.16 -0.60 18.95
N PHE A 326 13.59 -1.40 19.86
CA PHE A 326 12.27 -2.00 19.73
C PHE A 326 11.30 -1.43 20.76
N ASN A 327 10.06 -1.19 20.36
CA ASN A 327 8.99 -0.73 21.25
C ASN A 327 7.67 -1.35 20.81
N ALA A 328 6.81 -1.72 21.78
CA ALA A 328 5.49 -2.27 21.52
C ALA A 328 4.42 -1.47 22.26
N SER A 329 3.22 -1.38 21.68
CA SER A 329 2.05 -0.73 22.31
C SER A 329 1.56 -1.45 23.57
N ASP A 330 1.80 -2.77 23.62
CA ASP A 330 1.41 -3.68 24.70
C ASP A 330 2.34 -4.91 24.67
N GLY A 331 2.13 -5.86 25.59
CA GLY A 331 2.99 -7.01 25.76
C GLY A 331 4.37 -6.64 26.32
N THR A 332 5.29 -7.62 26.32
CA THR A 332 6.65 -7.44 26.82
C THR A 332 7.66 -7.68 25.70
N VAL A 333 8.47 -6.65 25.40
CA VAL A 333 9.62 -6.79 24.50
C VAL A 333 10.80 -7.35 25.29
N GLY A 334 11.37 -8.47 24.84
CA GLY A 334 12.46 -9.16 25.54
C GLY A 334 13.71 -8.30 25.67
N ALA A 335 14.27 -7.86 24.55
CA ALA A 335 15.34 -6.86 24.51
C ALA A 335 14.84 -5.60 23.80
N SER A 336 14.79 -4.46 24.51
CA SER A 336 14.37 -3.17 23.95
C SER A 336 15.36 -2.60 22.93
N SER A 337 16.53 -3.21 22.79
CA SER A 337 17.50 -2.90 21.76
C SER A 337 18.36 -4.12 21.41
N SER A 338 18.74 -4.24 20.14
CA SER A 338 19.69 -5.23 19.64
C SER A 338 20.59 -4.61 18.57
N THR A 339 21.62 -5.31 18.12
CA THR A 339 22.56 -4.80 17.10
C THR A 339 22.45 -5.59 15.81
N THR A 340 22.57 -4.91 14.67
CA THR A 340 22.56 -5.56 13.35
C THR A 340 23.68 -6.60 13.22
N ASN A 341 23.37 -7.74 12.61
CA ASN A 341 24.33 -8.75 12.18
C ASN A 341 24.92 -8.39 10.79
N GLY A 342 25.69 -9.29 10.17
CA GLY A 342 26.29 -9.07 8.84
C GLY A 342 25.27 -8.97 7.68
N SER A 343 24.01 -9.29 7.95
CA SER A 343 22.86 -9.18 7.04
C SER A 343 21.96 -7.98 7.40
N GLY A 344 22.41 -7.07 8.26
CA GLY A 344 21.61 -5.91 8.67
C GLY A 344 20.47 -6.25 9.61
N GLU A 345 20.40 -7.47 10.14
CA GLU A 345 19.28 -7.93 10.95
C GLU A 345 19.56 -7.78 12.44
N ALA A 346 18.59 -7.25 13.18
CA ALA A 346 18.55 -7.26 14.63
C ALA A 346 17.25 -7.94 15.06
N SER A 347 17.31 -8.79 16.08
CA SER A 347 16.13 -9.51 16.55
C SER A 347 15.84 -9.25 18.02
N THR A 348 14.56 -9.38 18.38
CA THR A 348 14.04 -9.40 19.74
C THR A 348 12.90 -10.40 19.85
N THR A 349 12.38 -10.62 21.05
CA THR A 349 11.16 -11.40 21.27
C THR A 349 10.04 -10.47 21.72
N LEU A 350 8.83 -10.73 21.27
CA LEU A 350 7.62 -10.11 21.80
C LEU A 350 6.81 -11.19 22.51
N SER A 351 6.50 -10.98 23.78
CA SER A 351 5.71 -11.88 24.61
C SER A 351 4.36 -11.24 24.97
N TYR A 352 3.32 -12.06 25.08
CA TYR A 352 1.98 -11.63 25.42
C TYR A 352 1.40 -12.44 26.59
N ASP A 353 0.61 -11.79 27.45
CA ASP A 353 -0.10 -12.45 28.53
C ASP A 353 -1.54 -12.77 28.10
N TRP A 354 -1.85 -14.07 28.02
CA TRP A 354 -3.16 -14.58 27.64
C TRP A 354 -4.29 -14.26 28.65
N ALA A 355 -3.99 -13.60 29.77
CA ALA A 355 -4.99 -13.11 30.72
C ALA A 355 -6.05 -12.19 30.07
N ALA A 356 -5.70 -11.47 29.00
CA ALA A 356 -6.65 -10.77 28.14
C ALA A 356 -6.74 -11.51 26.79
N PRO A 357 -7.77 -12.32 26.51
CA PRO A 357 -7.82 -13.04 25.26
C PRO A 357 -8.01 -12.07 24.10
N ASN A 358 -7.07 -12.15 23.14
CA ASN A 358 -6.95 -11.39 21.91
C ASN A 358 -6.41 -9.97 22.04
N ALA A 359 -5.20 -9.76 21.52
CA ALA A 359 -4.64 -8.43 21.31
C ALA A 359 -3.98 -8.33 19.93
N SER A 360 -4.17 -7.17 19.31
CA SER A 360 -3.30 -6.72 18.23
C SER A 360 -2.28 -5.76 18.82
N ILE A 361 -1.02 -6.20 18.88
CA ILE A 361 0.08 -5.41 19.42
C ILE A 361 0.78 -4.70 18.26
N THR A 362 0.87 -3.37 18.31
CA THR A 362 1.69 -2.63 17.36
C THR A 362 3.13 -2.64 17.83
N LEU A 363 4.00 -3.30 17.08
CA LEU A 363 5.43 -3.36 17.33
C LEU A 363 6.17 -2.45 16.38
N SER A 364 7.13 -1.69 16.89
CA SER A 364 7.96 -0.75 16.14
C SER A 364 9.44 -0.99 16.36
N ALA A 365 10.23 -0.70 15.33
CA ALA A 365 11.68 -0.69 15.37
C ALA A 365 12.23 0.62 14.78
N ASN A 366 13.31 1.14 15.34
CA ASN A 366 14.03 2.29 14.80
C ASN A 366 15.55 2.14 14.93
N SER A 367 16.29 2.82 14.05
CA SER A 367 17.76 2.88 14.06
C SER A 367 18.24 4.19 13.41
N LEU A 368 19.53 4.48 13.53
CA LEU A 368 20.22 5.57 12.83
C LEU A 368 21.16 4.99 11.76
N ILE A 369 21.12 5.54 10.54
CA ILE A 369 22.06 5.23 9.46
C ILE A 369 22.95 6.47 9.21
N THR A 370 24.26 6.26 9.12
CA THR A 370 25.23 7.31 8.81
C THR A 370 25.45 7.42 7.29
N VAL A 371 25.07 8.56 6.69
CA VAL A 371 25.32 8.87 5.27
C VAL A 371 26.14 10.16 5.19
N GLY A 372 27.28 10.13 4.50
CA GLY A 372 28.15 11.32 4.38
C GLY A 372 28.65 11.88 5.73
N GLY A 373 28.72 11.05 6.78
CA GLY A 373 29.13 11.46 8.13
C GLY A 373 28.03 12.09 8.99
N SER A 374 26.78 12.12 8.52
CA SER A 374 25.60 12.56 9.29
C SER A 374 24.64 11.40 9.54
N ASP A 375 24.03 11.37 10.72
CA ASP A 375 23.11 10.30 11.13
C ASP A 375 21.66 10.64 10.79
N PHE A 376 20.94 9.70 10.18
CA PHE A 376 19.55 9.83 9.78
C PHE A 376 18.70 8.72 10.38
N PRO A 377 17.53 9.02 10.97
CA PRO A 377 16.67 8.01 11.57
C PRO A 377 15.86 7.26 10.51
N VAL A 378 15.72 5.96 10.72
CA VAL A 378 14.78 5.10 9.97
C VAL A 378 13.93 4.30 10.96
N PHE A 379 12.66 4.09 10.62
CA PHE A 379 11.71 3.41 11.49
C PHE A 379 10.66 2.64 10.69
N ASN A 380 10.08 1.62 11.31
CA ASN A 380 8.91 0.90 10.80
C ASN A 380 8.11 0.31 11.96
N ALA A 381 6.84 -0.01 11.72
CA ALA A 381 5.97 -0.67 12.67
C ALA A 381 5.04 -1.68 11.97
N ILE A 382 4.80 -2.81 12.62
CA ILE A 382 3.86 -3.85 12.17
C ILE A 382 2.89 -4.22 13.29
N PRO A 383 1.64 -4.59 12.96
CA PRO A 383 0.78 -5.28 13.90
C PRO A 383 1.20 -6.75 14.05
N VAL A 384 1.18 -7.24 15.27
CA VAL A 384 1.32 -8.67 15.62
C VAL A 384 0.04 -9.09 16.32
N SER A 385 -0.65 -10.08 15.76
CA SER A 385 -1.88 -10.62 16.35
C SER A 385 -1.54 -11.75 17.30
N PHE A 386 -2.09 -11.70 18.51
CA PHE A 386 -2.13 -12.81 19.46
C PHE A 386 -3.57 -13.31 19.51
N GLU A 387 -3.79 -14.53 19.02
CA GLU A 387 -5.11 -15.11 18.85
C GLU A 387 -5.27 -16.34 19.75
N SER A 388 -6.34 -16.38 20.54
CA SER A 388 -6.67 -17.57 21.34
C SER A 388 -7.55 -18.51 20.51
N GLY A 389 -6.94 -19.41 19.74
CA GLY A 389 -7.65 -20.06 18.63
C GLY A 389 -7.98 -19.03 17.55
N ASP A 390 -9.11 -19.16 16.84
CA ASP A 390 -9.52 -18.22 15.75
C ASP A 390 -10.03 -16.83 16.26
N GLY A 391 -9.58 -16.38 17.43
CA GLY A 391 -9.84 -15.02 17.94
C GLY A 391 -11.14 -14.84 18.74
N ILE A 392 -12.17 -15.66 18.55
CA ILE A 392 -13.33 -15.84 19.43
C ILE A 392 -13.68 -17.31 19.24
N LEU A 393 -13.82 -18.09 20.31
CA LEU A 393 -14.31 -19.45 20.13
C LEU A 393 -15.81 -19.35 19.82
N THR A 394 -16.16 -19.41 18.54
CA THR A 394 -17.52 -19.65 18.08
C THR A 394 -17.56 -20.92 17.27
N ASP A 395 -18.53 -21.78 17.56
CA ASP A 395 -18.75 -22.99 16.79
C ASP A 395 -20.24 -23.28 16.71
N ASN A 396 -20.79 -23.20 15.51
CA ASN A 396 -22.18 -23.56 15.21
C ASN A 396 -22.29 -24.96 14.56
N PHE A 397 -21.17 -25.66 14.35
CA PHE A 397 -21.09 -27.01 13.78
C PHE A 397 -21.77 -27.17 12.40
N ASP A 398 -22.03 -26.06 11.69
CA ASP A 398 -22.75 -26.04 10.40
C ASP A 398 -21.89 -26.61 9.25
N ASP A 399 -20.58 -26.55 9.40
CA ASP A 399 -19.56 -27.14 8.53
C ASP A 399 -19.52 -28.68 8.62
N GLY A 400 -20.11 -29.24 9.67
CA GLY A 400 -20.24 -30.68 9.88
C GLY A 400 -19.04 -31.32 10.56
N ASP A 401 -18.14 -30.55 11.18
CA ASP A 401 -17.01 -31.08 11.94
C ASP A 401 -16.84 -30.43 13.33
N SER A 402 -15.92 -30.97 14.13
CA SER A 402 -15.60 -30.50 15.48
C SER A 402 -14.13 -30.10 15.59
N ALA A 403 -13.58 -29.45 14.56
CA ALA A 403 -12.21 -28.96 14.56
C ALA A 403 -11.91 -28.10 15.80
N GLY A 404 -10.73 -28.27 16.39
CA GLY A 404 -10.33 -27.58 17.63
C GLY A 404 -10.86 -28.20 18.93
N TRP A 405 -11.84 -29.09 18.88
CA TRP A 405 -12.36 -29.77 20.08
C TRP A 405 -11.56 -31.02 20.46
N THR A 406 -11.22 -31.13 21.74
CA THR A 406 -10.58 -32.30 22.34
C THR A 406 -11.59 -33.12 23.13
N GLU A 407 -11.92 -34.30 22.61
CA GLU A 407 -12.97 -35.17 23.12
C GLU A 407 -12.46 -36.13 24.21
N LEU A 408 -13.13 -36.15 25.36
CA LEU A 408 -12.78 -36.93 26.54
C LEU A 408 -13.96 -37.76 27.07
N GLY A 409 -13.64 -38.77 27.87
CA GLY A 409 -14.62 -39.63 28.56
C GLY A 409 -14.90 -40.94 27.82
N SER A 410 -16.00 -41.60 28.19
CA SER A 410 -16.35 -42.94 27.67
C SER A 410 -17.38 -42.91 26.54
N VAL A 411 -17.66 -41.73 25.98
CA VAL A 411 -18.68 -41.51 24.96
C VAL A 411 -18.05 -41.11 23.64
N ASN A 412 -18.77 -41.37 22.55
CA ASN A 412 -18.33 -40.99 21.22
C ASN A 412 -19.01 -39.67 20.85
N TRP A 413 -18.26 -38.59 20.83
CA TRP A 413 -18.71 -37.31 20.30
C TRP A 413 -18.69 -37.34 18.76
N ASN A 414 -19.63 -36.63 18.16
CA ASN A 414 -19.67 -36.45 16.72
C ASN A 414 -20.56 -35.25 16.35
N VAL A 415 -20.27 -34.62 15.22
CA VAL A 415 -21.23 -33.74 14.57
C VAL A 415 -22.15 -34.57 13.68
N ALA A 416 -23.45 -34.41 13.85
CA ALA A 416 -24.45 -35.05 13.00
C ALA A 416 -25.66 -34.15 12.81
N SER A 417 -26.08 -34.00 11.55
CA SER A 417 -27.13 -33.05 11.17
C SER A 417 -26.83 -31.62 11.66
N GLN A 418 -25.57 -31.19 11.52
CA GLN A 418 -25.07 -29.85 11.89
C GLN A 418 -25.25 -29.55 13.39
N LYS A 419 -25.11 -30.58 14.23
CA LYS A 419 -25.26 -30.47 15.68
C LYS A 419 -24.22 -31.32 16.35
N TYR A 420 -23.64 -30.82 17.43
CA TYR A 420 -22.67 -31.57 18.20
C TYR A 420 -23.35 -32.38 19.30
N LYS A 421 -23.03 -33.68 19.37
CA LYS A 421 -23.73 -34.62 20.26
C LYS A 421 -22.87 -35.84 20.57
N THR A 422 -23.36 -36.67 21.48
CA THR A 422 -22.77 -37.98 21.74
C THR A 422 -23.64 -39.09 21.14
N ALA A 423 -23.01 -40.16 20.65
CA ALA A 423 -23.70 -41.34 20.10
C ALA A 423 -24.05 -42.39 21.18
N SER A 424 -23.44 -42.31 22.36
CA SER A 424 -23.59 -43.27 23.47
C SER A 424 -23.87 -42.57 24.81
N ASN A 425 -24.48 -43.30 25.74
CA ASN A 425 -24.66 -42.83 27.12
C ASN A 425 -23.38 -43.03 27.92
N GLY A 426 -23.12 -42.15 28.88
CA GLY A 426 -21.90 -42.14 29.69
C GLY A 426 -21.40 -40.72 29.91
N SER A 427 -20.40 -40.55 30.79
CA SER A 427 -19.80 -39.25 31.03
C SER A 427 -18.90 -38.86 29.85
N GLY A 428 -19.23 -37.74 29.21
CA GLY A 428 -18.46 -37.15 28.13
C GLY A 428 -18.14 -35.70 28.40
N GLN A 429 -16.92 -35.29 28.04
CA GLN A 429 -16.52 -33.90 27.97
C GLN A 429 -15.89 -33.64 26.61
N SER A 430 -16.03 -32.43 26.09
CA SER A 430 -15.32 -31.98 24.91
C SER A 430 -14.81 -30.58 25.18
N LEU A 431 -13.49 -30.38 25.06
CA LEU A 431 -12.79 -29.20 25.54
C LEU A 431 -12.21 -28.41 24.37
N ASN A 432 -12.20 -27.09 24.51
CA ASN A 432 -11.59 -26.17 23.58
C ASN A 432 -11.12 -24.90 24.35
N GLY A 433 -10.49 -23.95 23.69
CA GLY A 433 -9.92 -22.76 24.31
C GLY A 433 -8.57 -23.00 25.01
N CYS A 434 -8.06 -21.91 25.59
CA CYS A 434 -6.72 -21.84 26.17
C CYS A 434 -6.72 -22.19 27.67
N ALA A 435 -5.65 -22.82 28.16
CA ALA A 435 -5.52 -23.15 29.58
C ALA A 435 -5.34 -21.91 30.48
N SER A 436 -4.81 -20.81 29.93
CA SER A 436 -4.59 -19.54 30.63
C SER A 436 -5.79 -18.59 30.60
N TRP A 437 -6.94 -19.01 30.05
CA TRP A 437 -8.13 -18.19 30.06
C TRP A 437 -8.66 -18.00 31.48
N GLN A 438 -8.68 -16.76 31.95
CA GLN A 438 -9.12 -16.40 33.30
C GLN A 438 -10.58 -15.95 33.31
N ASP A 439 -10.88 -14.87 32.59
CA ASP A 439 -12.17 -14.18 32.64
C ASP A 439 -12.88 -14.20 31.29
N TYR A 440 -14.06 -14.83 31.26
CA TYR A 440 -14.83 -15.01 30.04
C TYR A 440 -16.30 -15.27 30.31
N VAL A 441 -17.08 -15.09 29.24
CA VAL A 441 -18.48 -15.47 29.16
C VAL A 441 -18.62 -16.58 28.12
N ALA A 442 -18.98 -17.77 28.59
CA ALA A 442 -19.26 -18.92 27.75
C ALA A 442 -20.76 -19.11 27.57
N GLN A 443 -21.17 -19.46 26.36
CA GLN A 443 -22.56 -19.70 25.99
C GLN A 443 -22.67 -20.92 25.08
N VAL A 444 -23.76 -21.66 25.23
CA VAL A 444 -24.14 -22.74 24.32
C VAL A 444 -25.65 -22.86 24.22
N ASP A 445 -26.15 -23.14 23.02
CA ASP A 445 -27.52 -23.57 22.82
C ASP A 445 -27.61 -25.09 22.99
N LEU A 446 -28.47 -25.52 23.91
CA LEU A 446 -28.70 -26.93 24.20
C LEU A 446 -30.14 -27.33 23.90
N MET A 447 -30.29 -28.48 23.25
CA MET A 447 -31.60 -29.09 23.02
C MET A 447 -31.59 -30.51 23.56
N ARG A 448 -32.56 -30.78 24.43
CA ARG A 448 -32.84 -32.13 24.91
C ARG A 448 -33.89 -32.79 24.02
N ASN A 449 -33.59 -33.98 23.49
CA ASN A 449 -34.52 -34.80 22.69
C ASN A 449 -34.87 -36.13 23.41
N GLY A 450 -35.78 -36.07 24.39
CA GLY A 450 -36.12 -37.19 25.29
C GLY A 450 -35.59 -36.96 26.71
N SER A 451 -36.03 -37.73 27.71
CA SER A 451 -35.78 -37.39 29.13
C SER A 451 -34.35 -37.66 29.61
N LEU A 452 -33.86 -36.75 30.48
CA LEU A 452 -32.80 -37.07 31.42
C LEU A 452 -33.40 -37.89 32.58
N GLY A 453 -32.61 -38.84 33.09
CA GLY A 453 -32.85 -39.62 34.28
C GLY A 453 -32.24 -38.95 35.51
N LEU A 454 -32.50 -39.52 36.67
CA LEU A 454 -31.99 -38.99 37.93
C LEU A 454 -30.46 -38.86 37.89
N ASN A 455 -29.94 -37.70 38.30
CA ASN A 455 -28.50 -37.36 38.31
C ASN A 455 -27.82 -37.25 36.95
N GLU A 456 -28.56 -37.32 35.84
CA GLU A 456 -28.01 -37.04 34.51
C GLU A 456 -28.03 -35.53 34.23
N TYR A 457 -26.96 -35.06 33.58
CA TYR A 457 -26.70 -33.63 33.37
C TYR A 457 -26.10 -33.35 31.99
N ALA A 458 -26.20 -32.08 31.59
CA ALA A 458 -25.50 -31.52 30.45
C ALA A 458 -25.30 -30.01 30.60
N GLY A 459 -24.26 -29.46 29.98
CA GLY A 459 -23.99 -28.03 30.02
C GLY A 459 -22.53 -27.70 29.71
N LEU A 460 -22.06 -26.62 30.33
CA LEU A 460 -20.73 -26.06 30.14
C LEU A 460 -19.75 -26.55 31.20
N VAL A 461 -18.51 -26.75 30.76
CA VAL A 461 -17.31 -26.88 31.58
C VAL A 461 -16.59 -25.55 31.59
N LEU A 462 -16.19 -25.07 32.76
CA LEU A 462 -15.53 -23.78 32.97
C LEU A 462 -14.25 -23.99 33.80
N ARG A 463 -13.19 -23.25 33.46
CA ARG A 463 -11.85 -23.30 34.10
C ARG A 463 -11.35 -24.73 34.32
N TYR A 464 -11.45 -25.55 33.27
CA TYR A 464 -11.01 -26.95 33.30
C TYR A 464 -9.51 -27.07 33.57
N GLN A 465 -9.16 -27.81 34.62
CA GLN A 465 -7.78 -28.26 34.88
C GLN A 465 -7.61 -29.71 34.41
N ASP A 466 -8.51 -30.58 34.88
CA ASP A 466 -8.59 -31.98 34.53
C ASP A 466 -10.03 -32.51 34.75
N THR A 467 -10.25 -33.80 34.53
CA THR A 467 -11.58 -34.44 34.61
C THR A 467 -12.21 -34.40 36.00
N THR A 468 -11.43 -34.07 37.04
CA THR A 468 -11.82 -34.02 38.45
C THR A 468 -11.66 -32.64 39.10
N HIS A 469 -11.13 -31.66 38.38
CA HIS A 469 -10.85 -30.30 38.86
C HIS A 469 -11.35 -29.27 37.84
N GLN A 470 -12.55 -28.71 38.08
CA GLN A 470 -13.24 -27.80 37.16
C GLN A 470 -14.48 -27.15 37.80
N TYR A 471 -14.95 -26.05 37.22
CA TYR A 471 -16.31 -25.56 37.43
C TYR A 471 -17.26 -26.07 36.34
N GLN A 472 -18.54 -26.13 36.66
CA GLN A 472 -19.57 -26.50 35.69
C GLN A 472 -20.83 -25.63 35.85
N ALA A 473 -21.39 -25.19 34.72
CA ALA A 473 -22.72 -24.61 34.64
C ALA A 473 -23.62 -25.57 33.86
N ARG A 474 -24.52 -26.26 34.56
CA ARG A 474 -25.21 -27.43 33.98
C ARG A 474 -26.68 -27.49 34.34
N ILE A 475 -27.47 -28.05 33.43
CA ILE A 475 -28.79 -28.55 33.77
C ILE A 475 -28.68 -29.95 34.35
N LEU A 476 -29.45 -30.21 35.39
CA LEU A 476 -29.58 -31.51 36.02
C LEU A 476 -31.05 -31.87 36.14
N CYS A 477 -31.37 -33.15 35.92
CA CYS A 477 -32.63 -33.70 36.36
C CYS A 477 -32.62 -33.95 37.89
N LEU A 478 -33.37 -33.14 38.64
CA LEU A 478 -33.50 -33.27 40.09
C LEU A 478 -34.53 -34.34 40.50
N ALA A 479 -35.64 -34.41 39.76
CA ALA A 479 -36.71 -35.38 40.01
C ALA A 479 -37.37 -35.81 38.70
N CYS A 480 -36.94 -36.95 38.14
CA CYS A 480 -37.44 -37.45 36.85
C CYS A 480 -37.96 -38.89 36.88
N ALA A 481 -38.58 -39.30 37.99
CA ALA A 481 -39.27 -40.57 38.06
C ALA A 481 -40.63 -40.50 37.33
N GLY A 482 -40.97 -41.52 36.54
CA GLY A 482 -42.28 -41.63 35.89
C GLY A 482 -42.46 -40.69 34.70
N ASN A 483 -43.65 -40.08 34.59
CA ASN A 483 -44.06 -39.31 33.40
C ASN A 483 -43.10 -38.12 33.13
N PRO A 484 -42.50 -38.02 31.92
CA PRO A 484 -41.67 -36.89 31.50
C PRO A 484 -42.25 -35.49 31.73
N ALA A 485 -43.58 -35.35 31.68
CA ALA A 485 -44.25 -34.07 31.93
C ALA A 485 -44.15 -33.57 33.38
N GLY A 486 -43.81 -34.45 34.33
CA GLY A 486 -43.61 -34.11 35.74
C GLY A 486 -42.14 -33.99 36.15
N HIS A 487 -41.21 -34.02 35.19
CA HIS A 487 -39.79 -33.95 35.46
C HIS A 487 -39.40 -32.53 35.92
N VAL A 488 -38.62 -32.46 37.00
CA VAL A 488 -38.10 -31.19 37.54
C VAL A 488 -36.62 -31.07 37.19
N TYR A 489 -36.28 -29.97 36.52
CA TYR A 489 -34.92 -29.64 36.15
C TYR A 489 -34.41 -28.46 36.99
N VAL A 490 -33.11 -28.45 37.22
CA VAL A 490 -32.42 -27.34 37.88
C VAL A 490 -31.23 -26.91 37.03
N LEU A 491 -30.94 -25.61 37.02
CA LEU A 491 -29.63 -25.08 36.64
C LEU A 491 -28.75 -25.10 37.89
N GLN A 492 -27.51 -25.55 37.77
CA GLN A 492 -26.55 -25.60 38.88
C GLN A 492 -25.21 -25.01 38.47
N LEU A 493 -24.58 -24.32 39.43
CA LEU A 493 -23.15 -24.07 39.46
C LEU A 493 -22.49 -25.09 40.38
N ILE A 494 -21.49 -25.80 39.87
CA ILE A 494 -20.81 -26.90 40.56
C ILE A 494 -19.32 -26.62 40.61
N LEU A 495 -18.73 -26.81 41.79
CA LEU A 495 -17.29 -27.01 41.96
C LEU A 495 -17.00 -28.52 41.99
N LEU A 496 -16.22 -29.00 41.03
CA LEU A 496 -15.62 -30.32 41.09
C LEU A 496 -14.17 -30.15 41.53
N ASP A 497 -13.88 -30.58 42.75
CA ASP A 497 -12.54 -30.56 43.35
C ASP A 497 -12.35 -31.86 44.14
N THR A 498 -11.98 -32.94 43.44
CA THR A 498 -11.90 -34.26 44.07
C THR A 498 -10.62 -34.99 43.71
N THR A 499 -9.82 -35.31 44.72
CA THR A 499 -8.71 -36.27 44.60
C THR A 499 -9.30 -37.68 44.44
N GLU A 500 -9.04 -38.34 43.29
CA GLU A 500 -9.65 -39.61 42.86
C GLU A 500 -9.77 -40.70 43.95
N SER A 501 -10.92 -41.40 43.96
CA SER A 501 -11.08 -42.88 44.08
C SER A 501 -12.29 -43.35 44.92
N ILE A 502 -12.74 -42.60 45.93
CA ILE A 502 -13.84 -43.06 46.81
C ILE A 502 -15.21 -42.52 46.36
N MET A 503 -15.24 -41.34 45.75
CA MET A 503 -16.48 -40.63 45.39
C MET A 503 -17.14 -41.13 44.09
N SER A 504 -16.36 -41.65 43.14
CA SER A 504 -16.87 -42.36 41.95
C SER A 504 -17.64 -43.63 42.34
N MET A 505 -17.22 -44.34 43.40
CA MET A 505 -17.96 -45.48 43.96
C MET A 505 -19.23 -45.08 44.73
N LEU A 506 -19.35 -43.81 45.15
CA LEU A 506 -20.49 -43.29 45.92
C LEU A 506 -21.45 -42.41 45.09
N GLY A 507 -21.19 -42.24 43.78
CA GLY A 507 -22.07 -41.48 42.88
C GLY A 507 -22.11 -39.98 43.16
N PHE A 508 -21.04 -39.41 43.73
CA PHE A 508 -20.97 -37.98 44.06
C PHE A 508 -20.71 -37.12 42.82
N THR A 509 -21.44 -36.01 42.68
CA THR A 509 -21.54 -35.21 41.43
C THR A 509 -20.91 -33.81 41.50
N GLY A 510 -20.03 -33.57 42.50
CA GLY A 510 -19.41 -32.28 42.81
C GLY A 510 -20.14 -31.50 43.92
N THR A 511 -19.56 -30.40 44.38
CA THR A 511 -20.16 -29.47 45.36
C THR A 511 -21.08 -28.49 44.64
N VAL A 512 -22.36 -28.45 45.00
CA VAL A 512 -23.30 -27.45 44.50
C VAL A 512 -23.02 -26.11 45.16
N LEU A 513 -22.56 -25.14 44.37
CA LEU A 513 -22.31 -23.77 44.82
C LEU A 513 -23.61 -22.95 44.85
N ASP A 514 -24.43 -23.09 43.80
CA ASP A 514 -25.75 -22.47 43.70
C ASP A 514 -26.66 -23.27 42.75
N GLN A 515 -27.98 -23.16 42.92
CA GLN A 515 -28.96 -23.81 42.05
C GLN A 515 -30.34 -23.14 42.02
N ALA A 516 -31.02 -23.24 40.87
CA ALA A 516 -32.37 -22.73 40.66
C ALA A 516 -33.23 -23.71 39.84
N VAL A 517 -34.52 -23.77 40.12
CA VAL A 517 -35.47 -24.60 39.36
C VAL A 517 -35.75 -23.95 38.01
N VAL A 518 -35.67 -24.74 36.94
CA VAL A 518 -35.81 -24.27 35.56
C VAL A 518 -36.75 -25.16 34.75
N VAL A 519 -37.32 -24.61 33.69
CA VAL A 519 -38.17 -25.35 32.76
C VAL A 519 -37.35 -25.65 31.51
N VAL A 520 -37.18 -26.93 31.18
CA VAL A 520 -36.47 -27.38 29.96
C VAL A 520 -37.33 -28.39 29.21
N THR A 521 -38.11 -27.87 28.26
CA THR A 521 -39.00 -28.65 27.41
C THR A 521 -38.21 -29.47 26.38
N SER A 522 -38.68 -30.67 26.07
CA SER A 522 -38.04 -31.53 25.07
C SER A 522 -38.27 -30.97 23.66
N GLY A 523 -37.22 -30.91 22.85
CA GLY A 523 -37.27 -30.46 21.45
C GLY A 523 -37.08 -28.95 21.28
N ASP A 524 -37.14 -28.17 22.35
CA ASP A 524 -36.84 -26.74 22.34
C ASP A 524 -35.35 -26.51 22.66
N TYR A 525 -34.79 -25.48 22.06
CA TYR A 525 -33.44 -25.01 22.37
C TYR A 525 -33.47 -24.02 23.53
N TYR A 526 -32.56 -24.21 24.48
CA TYR A 526 -32.32 -23.31 25.58
C TYR A 526 -30.87 -22.85 25.54
N THR A 527 -30.64 -21.57 25.76
CA THR A 527 -29.30 -21.02 25.86
C THR A 527 -28.86 -21.09 27.32
N ILE A 528 -27.76 -21.77 27.62
CA ILE A 528 -27.04 -21.59 28.90
C ILE A 528 -25.94 -20.57 28.64
N LYS A 529 -25.88 -19.55 29.49
CA LYS A 529 -24.78 -18.59 29.55
C LYS A 529 -24.16 -18.63 30.93
N ALA A 530 -22.85 -18.69 30.99
CA ALA A 530 -22.08 -18.64 32.22
C ALA A 530 -20.96 -17.61 32.11
N SER A 531 -20.72 -16.87 33.19
CA SER A 531 -19.66 -15.88 33.30
C SER A 531 -18.74 -16.29 34.45
N VAL A 532 -17.44 -16.27 34.19
CA VAL A 532 -16.37 -16.40 35.18
C VAL A 532 -15.56 -15.11 35.14
N GLU A 533 -15.55 -14.35 36.23
CA GLU A 533 -14.91 -13.03 36.32
C GLU A 533 -14.26 -12.89 37.70
N GLY A 534 -12.93 -12.98 37.77
CA GLY A 534 -12.21 -13.13 39.04
C GLY A 534 -12.75 -14.34 39.81
N ASP A 535 -13.24 -14.11 41.04
CA ASP A 535 -13.87 -15.14 41.87
C ASP A 535 -15.40 -15.25 41.67
N ALA A 536 -16.01 -14.41 40.82
CA ALA A 536 -17.45 -14.41 40.59
C ALA A 536 -17.84 -15.42 39.51
N LEU A 537 -18.77 -16.32 39.86
CA LEU A 537 -19.37 -17.30 38.95
C LEU A 537 -20.85 -16.98 38.81
N LYS A 538 -21.31 -16.79 37.58
CA LYS A 538 -22.72 -16.49 37.28
C LYS A 538 -23.23 -17.43 36.20
N ALA A 539 -24.48 -17.85 36.30
CA ALA A 539 -25.12 -18.65 35.26
C ALA A 539 -26.59 -18.29 35.08
N LYS A 540 -27.08 -18.39 33.85
CA LYS A 540 -28.49 -18.23 33.53
C LYS A 540 -28.91 -19.09 32.34
N ILE A 541 -30.21 -19.35 32.25
CA ILE A 541 -30.80 -20.15 31.18
C ILE A 541 -32.12 -19.55 30.72
N TRP A 542 -32.33 -19.52 29.41
CA TRP A 542 -33.59 -19.09 28.81
C TRP A 542 -33.87 -19.85 27.52
N LEU A 543 -35.10 -19.79 27.04
CA LEU A 543 -35.48 -20.34 25.75
C LEU A 543 -34.76 -19.56 24.65
N ALA A 544 -34.05 -20.22 23.73
CA ALA A 544 -33.20 -19.54 22.75
C ALA A 544 -33.97 -18.58 21.81
N THR A 545 -35.29 -18.76 21.66
CA THR A 545 -36.15 -17.86 20.87
C THR A 545 -36.58 -16.61 21.63
N ASP A 546 -36.38 -16.56 22.95
CA ASP A 546 -36.73 -15.42 23.79
C ASP A 546 -35.54 -14.46 23.95
N PRO A 547 -35.79 -13.17 24.20
CA PRO A 547 -34.72 -12.22 24.54
C PRO A 547 -33.95 -12.66 25.80
N GLU A 548 -32.64 -12.44 25.81
CA GLU A 548 -31.77 -12.73 26.97
C GLU A 548 -32.29 -12.01 28.24
N PRO A 549 -32.51 -12.73 29.36
CA PRO A 549 -32.88 -12.12 30.62
C PRO A 549 -31.81 -11.17 31.16
N ALA A 550 -32.25 -10.04 31.72
CA ALA A 550 -31.35 -9.03 32.30
C ALA A 550 -30.68 -9.49 33.60
N SER A 551 -31.36 -10.34 34.39
CA SER A 551 -30.85 -10.88 35.66
C SER A 551 -30.16 -12.22 35.45
N TRP A 552 -29.17 -12.54 36.28
CA TRP A 552 -28.62 -13.89 36.36
C TRP A 552 -29.52 -14.77 37.24
N ASP A 553 -29.64 -16.05 36.90
CA ASP A 553 -30.40 -17.01 37.71
C ASP A 553 -29.60 -17.44 38.94
N LEU A 554 -28.28 -17.58 38.77
CA LEU A 554 -27.31 -17.99 39.78
C LEU A 554 -26.16 -16.99 39.86
N GLU A 555 -25.76 -16.64 41.08
CA GLU A 555 -24.59 -15.79 41.35
C GLU A 555 -23.89 -16.27 42.64
N VAL A 556 -22.64 -16.68 42.53
CA VAL A 556 -21.84 -17.19 43.65
C VAL A 556 -20.39 -16.74 43.53
N THR A 557 -19.65 -16.78 44.64
CA THR A 557 -18.21 -16.48 44.67
C THR A 557 -17.44 -17.72 45.09
N ASP A 558 -16.43 -18.10 44.30
CA ASP A 558 -15.51 -19.20 44.58
C ASP A 558 -14.15 -18.93 43.92
N SER A 559 -13.06 -19.19 44.65
CA SER A 559 -11.70 -18.84 44.24
C SER A 559 -10.80 -20.07 44.04
N THR A 560 -11.40 -21.25 43.84
CA THR A 560 -10.66 -22.53 43.73
C THR A 560 -9.85 -22.62 42.43
N TYR A 561 -10.42 -22.21 41.29
CA TYR A 561 -9.73 -22.19 40.00
C TYR A 561 -9.80 -20.79 39.39
N THR A 562 -8.66 -20.24 38.97
CA THR A 562 -8.54 -18.87 38.44
C THR A 562 -8.43 -18.81 36.92
N GLU A 563 -8.04 -19.90 36.28
CA GLU A 563 -7.88 -20.02 34.83
C GLU A 563 -8.27 -21.43 34.37
N GLY A 564 -8.43 -21.66 33.07
CA GLY A 564 -8.54 -23.01 32.52
C GLY A 564 -9.39 -23.06 31.25
N LYS A 565 -9.30 -24.20 30.55
CA LYS A 565 -10.06 -24.43 29.32
C LYS A 565 -11.57 -24.39 29.56
N VAL A 566 -12.31 -24.23 28.48
CA VAL A 566 -13.77 -24.29 28.45
C VAL A 566 -14.22 -25.53 27.70
N GLY A 567 -15.46 -25.96 27.88
CA GLY A 567 -15.97 -27.06 27.09
C GLY A 567 -17.44 -27.37 27.29
N LEU A 568 -17.84 -28.49 26.71
CA LEU A 568 -19.16 -29.05 26.79
C LEU A 568 -19.12 -30.36 27.55
N MET A 569 -20.22 -30.69 28.22
CA MET A 569 -20.35 -31.99 28.88
C MET A 569 -21.78 -32.51 28.83
N THR A 570 -21.90 -33.84 28.83
CA THR A 570 -23.18 -34.54 28.93
C THR A 570 -22.96 -35.93 29.51
N THR A 571 -23.99 -36.46 30.18
CA THR A 571 -24.04 -37.89 30.57
C THR A 571 -24.88 -38.74 29.62
N LYS A 572 -25.54 -38.13 28.63
CA LYS A 572 -26.55 -38.80 27.79
C LYS A 572 -26.56 -38.37 26.33
N ASN A 573 -26.88 -39.31 25.45
CA ASN A 573 -26.92 -39.12 24.00
C ASN A 573 -28.18 -38.41 23.45
N VAL A 574 -29.05 -37.93 24.34
CA VAL A 574 -30.26 -37.18 23.97
C VAL A 574 -30.01 -35.67 23.85
N MET A 575 -28.80 -35.22 24.20
CA MET A 575 -28.42 -33.82 24.18
C MET A 575 -27.78 -33.44 22.85
N ASN A 576 -28.13 -32.26 22.35
CA ASN A 576 -27.53 -31.65 21.17
C ASN A 576 -27.05 -30.25 21.59
N PHE A 577 -25.83 -29.93 21.20
CA PHE A 577 -25.16 -28.65 21.43
C PHE A 577 -24.97 -27.93 20.10
N ASP A 578 -25.12 -26.63 20.16
CA ASP A 578 -25.14 -25.74 19.00
C ASP A 578 -24.75 -24.33 19.43
N ASN A 579 -24.35 -23.48 18.47
CA ASN A 579 -24.01 -22.06 18.68
C ASN A 579 -23.15 -21.80 19.93
N VAL A 580 -22.06 -22.55 20.09
CA VAL A 580 -21.10 -22.30 21.15
C VAL A 580 -20.47 -20.93 20.89
N SER A 581 -20.38 -20.10 21.92
CA SER A 581 -19.58 -18.87 21.88
C SER A 581 -18.89 -18.63 23.21
N VAL A 582 -17.62 -18.24 23.17
CA VAL A 582 -16.85 -17.89 24.36
C VAL A 582 -16.15 -16.57 24.10
N ASN A 583 -16.56 -15.56 24.85
CA ASN A 583 -16.09 -14.20 24.70
C ASN A 583 -15.26 -13.80 25.91
N PRO A 584 -14.05 -13.25 25.73
CA PRO A 584 -13.29 -12.70 26.83
C PRO A 584 -14.02 -11.53 27.50
N ILE A 585 -13.82 -11.39 28.81
CA ILE A 585 -14.19 -10.17 29.52
C ILE A 585 -12.97 -9.25 29.46
N THR A 586 -13.05 -8.20 28.65
CA THR A 586 -12.03 -7.14 28.65
C THR A 586 -12.04 -6.42 30.00
N PRO A 587 -10.88 -6.25 30.67
CA PRO A 587 -10.80 -5.51 31.93
C PRO A 587 -11.19 -4.03 31.83
#